data_AF-A0A7C3Z4C1-F1
#
_entry.id   AF-A0A7C3Z4C1-F1
#
_cell.length_a   1.000
_cell.length_b   1.000
_cell.length_c   1.000
_cell.angle_alpha   90.00
_cell.angle_beta   90.00
_cell.angle_gamma   90.00
#
_symmetry.space_group_name_H-M   'P 1'
#
loop_
_entity.id
_entity.type
_entity.pdbx_description
1 polymer ?
#
loop_
_entity_poly.entity_id
_entity_poly.type
_entity_poly.pdbx_seq_one_letter_code
_entity_poly.pdbx_strand_id
1 'polypeptide(L)'
;MTFWSFFADQTTRQLSQEFNEPSWWWWKMHSEKKEDEIPYRIKTPVAPEETEKWLEIAKKEYGEPISFEEKVFSKKLVAPELKETQGQSGRPLFMSQGGFNVALASINGEPLELTIHHGTIYKNFPDGKYTLSDADGKIIAEARLPYGENKLSLKVPHPGVYLFKYDDFAAGCQLIPSDKTKTAFIFSKGEHFPVYNHNYLYFYVPKGTKEIYLYALRTWPIGICMPDGTWLGEDKPIYHHPRSLKADGSYQKIEVPEGMDGKVWTCVDMLSGSFYFFNVPNLLFVRPQDIIVPEEVAKRDGLILFPVKGSTEPARKEKR
;
A
#
# COMPACT_ATOMS: atom_id res chain seq x y z
N MET A 1 23.15 -13.00 16.50
CA MET A 1 22.35 -14.22 16.39
C MET A 1 21.32 -13.96 15.29
N THR A 2 21.44 -14.62 14.14
CA THR A 2 20.50 -14.41 13.02
C THR A 2 19.20 -15.18 13.28
N PHE A 3 18.08 -14.75 12.70
CA PHE A 3 16.78 -15.43 12.82
C PHE A 3 16.88 -16.95 12.51
N TRP A 4 17.73 -17.31 11.53
CA TRP A 4 18.05 -18.69 11.18
C TRP A 4 18.69 -19.49 12.31
N SER A 5 19.64 -18.92 13.06
CA SER A 5 20.28 -19.63 14.19
C SER A 5 19.31 -19.94 15.34
N PHE A 6 18.31 -19.09 15.54
CA PHE A 6 17.24 -19.33 16.53
C PHE A 6 16.30 -20.45 16.08
N PHE A 7 15.82 -20.41 14.83
CA PHE A 7 14.95 -21.46 14.29
C PHE A 7 15.66 -22.82 14.22
N ALA A 8 16.92 -22.82 13.81
CA ALA A 8 17.75 -24.02 13.81
C ALA A 8 17.90 -24.57 15.23
N ASP A 9 18.12 -23.75 16.26
CA ASP A 9 18.26 -24.26 17.64
C ASP A 9 16.97 -24.91 18.15
N GLN A 10 15.84 -24.21 18.03
CA GLN A 10 14.55 -24.73 18.49
C GLN A 10 14.16 -26.03 17.78
N THR A 11 14.20 -26.02 16.44
CA THR A 11 13.80 -27.16 15.62
C THR A 11 14.74 -28.34 15.80
N THR A 12 16.05 -28.12 15.73
CA THR A 12 17.01 -29.22 15.77
C THR A 12 17.19 -29.81 17.16
N ARG A 13 17.01 -29.01 18.22
CA ARG A 13 16.94 -29.50 19.59
C ARG A 13 15.75 -30.43 19.76
N GLN A 14 14.56 -30.01 19.33
CA GLN A 14 13.35 -30.83 19.40
C GLN A 14 13.54 -32.14 18.64
N LEU A 15 14.00 -32.09 17.39
CA LEU A 15 14.24 -33.29 16.58
C LEU A 15 15.30 -34.21 17.22
N SER A 16 16.38 -33.67 17.79
CA SER A 16 17.39 -34.51 18.48
C SER A 16 16.80 -35.30 19.65
N GLN A 17 15.80 -34.75 20.34
CA GLN A 17 15.14 -35.39 21.47
C GLN A 17 14.10 -36.41 20.98
N GLU A 18 13.29 -36.02 19.99
CA GLU A 18 12.25 -36.87 19.40
C GLU A 18 12.83 -38.14 18.78
N PHE A 19 13.93 -38.01 18.04
CA PHE A 19 14.58 -39.13 17.35
C PHE A 19 15.71 -39.77 18.16
N ASN A 20 15.99 -39.27 19.37
CA ASN A 20 17.11 -39.71 20.20
C ASN A 20 18.46 -39.68 19.46
N GLU A 21 18.68 -38.62 18.68
CA GLU A 21 19.87 -38.39 17.87
C GLU A 21 20.58 -37.09 18.31
N PRO A 22 21.45 -37.13 19.34
CA PRO A 22 22.08 -35.93 19.91
C PRO A 22 22.92 -35.13 18.91
N SER A 23 23.46 -35.81 17.88
CA SER A 23 24.23 -35.21 16.78
C SER A 23 23.38 -34.27 15.93
N TRP A 24 22.05 -34.36 16.04
CA TRP A 24 21.15 -33.49 15.31
C TRP A 24 20.99 -32.14 15.98
N TRP A 25 21.41 -31.91 17.23
CA TRP A 25 21.26 -30.59 17.86
C TRP A 25 22.43 -29.67 17.49
N TRP A 26 22.22 -28.78 16.50
CA TRP A 26 23.32 -27.99 15.92
C TRP A 26 24.11 -27.18 16.96
N TRP A 27 23.41 -26.55 17.92
CA TRP A 27 24.04 -25.70 18.92
C TRP A 27 24.91 -26.51 19.88
N LYS A 28 24.42 -27.67 20.33
CA LYS A 28 25.20 -28.57 21.17
C LYS A 28 26.45 -29.05 20.44
N MET A 29 26.30 -29.51 19.20
CA MET A 29 27.42 -29.97 18.37
C MET A 29 28.43 -28.85 18.10
N HIS A 30 27.97 -27.62 17.89
CA HIS A 30 28.85 -26.45 17.76
C HIS A 30 29.54 -26.06 19.08
N SER A 31 28.85 -26.18 20.22
CA SER A 31 29.44 -25.90 21.54
C SER A 31 30.51 -26.93 21.93
N GLU A 32 30.35 -28.17 21.45
CA GLU A 32 31.27 -29.29 21.69
C GLU A 32 32.39 -29.39 20.64
N LYS A 33 32.44 -28.48 19.64
CA LYS A 33 33.37 -28.52 18.50
C LYS A 33 33.28 -29.83 17.69
N LYS A 34 32.07 -30.35 17.55
CA LYS A 34 31.71 -31.55 16.78
C LYS A 34 30.83 -31.20 15.60
N GLU A 35 31.05 -30.03 15.01
CA GLU A 35 30.19 -29.55 13.94
C GLU A 35 30.15 -30.52 12.75
N ASP A 36 31.24 -31.24 12.49
CA ASP A 36 31.36 -32.21 11.39
C ASP A 36 30.58 -33.51 11.61
N GLU A 37 30.04 -33.72 12.80
CA GLU A 37 29.16 -34.85 13.13
C GLU A 37 27.67 -34.52 12.90
N ILE A 38 27.34 -33.26 12.58
CA ILE A 38 25.96 -32.86 12.26
C ILE A 38 25.57 -33.43 10.90
N PRO A 39 24.57 -34.34 10.80
CA PRO A 39 24.30 -35.09 9.57
C PRO A 39 23.74 -34.24 8.43
N TYR A 40 23.10 -33.12 8.74
CA TYR A 40 22.56 -32.17 7.75
C TYR A 40 23.50 -30.96 7.53
N ARG A 41 24.71 -30.95 8.11
CA ARG A 41 25.72 -29.94 7.80
C ARG A 41 26.38 -30.31 6.48
N ILE A 42 26.18 -29.47 5.48
CA ILE A 42 26.88 -29.61 4.20
C ILE A 42 28.36 -29.23 4.44
N LYS A 43 29.24 -30.24 4.42
CA LYS A 43 30.69 -30.07 4.69
C LYS A 43 31.41 -29.31 3.58
N THR A 44 30.92 -29.47 2.35
CA THR A 44 31.44 -28.80 1.16
C THR A 44 30.42 -27.76 0.75
N PRO A 45 30.77 -26.46 0.66
CA PRO A 45 29.87 -25.47 0.10
C PRO A 45 29.32 -25.93 -1.26
N VAL A 46 28.03 -25.69 -1.50
CA VAL A 46 27.40 -25.96 -2.80
C VAL A 46 28.18 -25.20 -3.85
N ALA A 47 28.64 -25.91 -4.89
CA ALA A 47 29.39 -25.28 -5.96
C ALA A 47 28.49 -24.30 -6.74
N PRO A 48 29.04 -23.20 -7.31
CA PRO A 48 28.26 -22.30 -8.14
C PRO A 48 27.48 -23.01 -9.26
N GLU A 49 28.08 -24.04 -9.86
CA GLU A 49 27.47 -24.83 -10.95
C GLU A 49 26.28 -25.66 -10.47
N GLU A 50 26.34 -26.18 -9.23
CA GLU A 50 25.24 -26.92 -8.63
C GLU A 50 24.09 -25.98 -8.24
N THR A 51 24.42 -24.78 -7.76
CA THR A 51 23.44 -23.72 -7.51
C THR A 51 22.73 -23.31 -8.80
N GLU A 52 23.49 -23.10 -9.89
CA GLU A 52 22.92 -22.75 -11.19
C GLU A 52 22.00 -23.86 -11.70
N LYS A 53 22.39 -25.14 -11.55
CA LYS A 53 21.54 -26.27 -11.91
C LYS A 53 20.22 -26.29 -11.12
N TRP A 54 20.25 -25.98 -9.82
CA TRP A 54 19.03 -25.87 -9.02
C TRP A 54 18.17 -24.68 -9.45
N LEU A 55 18.78 -23.54 -9.79
CA LEU A 55 18.06 -22.39 -10.33
C LEU A 55 17.40 -22.73 -11.67
N GLU A 56 18.06 -23.45 -12.57
CA GLU A 56 17.50 -23.90 -13.84
C GLU A 56 16.34 -24.90 -13.64
N ILE A 57 16.44 -25.81 -12.66
CA ILE A 57 15.32 -26.68 -12.27
C ILE A 57 14.16 -25.84 -11.75
N ALA A 58 14.42 -24.88 -10.86
CA ALA A 58 13.40 -24.01 -10.31
C ALA A 58 12.72 -23.16 -11.40
N LYS A 59 13.48 -22.59 -12.35
CA LYS A 59 12.94 -21.86 -13.50
C LYS A 59 12.07 -22.74 -14.38
N LYS A 60 12.47 -24.01 -14.59
CA LYS A 60 11.68 -24.97 -15.36
C LYS A 60 10.37 -25.36 -14.65
N GLU A 61 10.40 -25.52 -13.34
CA GLU A 61 9.25 -25.97 -12.55
C GLU A 61 8.27 -24.83 -12.19
N TYR A 62 8.81 -23.66 -11.85
CA TYR A 62 8.05 -22.53 -11.31
C TYR A 62 8.01 -21.31 -12.23
N GLY A 63 8.74 -21.34 -13.35
CA GLY A 63 8.89 -20.23 -14.28
C GLY A 63 10.03 -19.28 -13.92
N GLU A 64 10.32 -18.35 -14.83
CA GLU A 64 11.27 -17.27 -14.58
C GLU A 64 10.70 -16.26 -13.56
N PRO A 65 11.52 -15.73 -12.65
CA PRO A 65 11.11 -14.63 -11.78
C PRO A 65 10.63 -13.45 -12.62
N ILE A 66 9.53 -12.83 -12.19
CA ILE A 66 9.07 -11.60 -12.82
C ILE A 66 10.13 -10.52 -12.60
N SER A 67 10.71 -10.04 -13.70
CA SER A 67 11.61 -8.89 -13.70
C SER A 67 10.83 -7.62 -13.99
N PHE A 68 11.11 -6.57 -13.21
CA PHE A 68 10.51 -5.26 -13.37
C PHE A 68 11.43 -4.17 -12.84
N GLU A 69 11.28 -2.96 -13.37
CA GLU A 69 11.92 -1.77 -12.82
C GLU A 69 11.00 -1.14 -11.77
N GLU A 70 11.46 -1.10 -10.52
CA GLU A 70 10.75 -0.41 -9.44
C GLU A 70 10.87 1.11 -9.64
N LYS A 71 9.73 1.81 -9.62
CA LYS A 71 9.67 3.26 -9.73
C LYS A 71 9.48 3.87 -8.35
N VAL A 72 10.44 4.70 -7.95
CA VAL A 72 10.32 5.51 -6.74
C VAL A 72 9.63 6.82 -7.08
N PHE A 73 8.56 7.12 -6.35
CA PHE A 73 7.79 8.34 -6.50
C PHE A 73 8.12 9.35 -5.40
N SER A 74 7.99 10.64 -5.71
CA SER A 74 8.10 11.73 -4.77
C SER A 74 7.00 11.66 -3.70
N LYS A 75 7.33 12.12 -2.51
CA LYS A 75 6.36 12.36 -1.42
C LYS A 75 5.59 13.67 -1.59
N LYS A 76 5.99 14.53 -2.54
CA LYS A 76 5.30 15.77 -2.81
C LYS A 76 4.02 15.47 -3.61
N LEU A 77 2.89 15.49 -2.92
CA LEU A 77 1.59 15.15 -3.49
C LEU A 77 0.85 16.39 -3.98
N VAL A 78 0.06 16.20 -5.04
CA VAL A 78 -0.86 17.18 -5.60
C VAL A 78 -2.20 16.53 -5.88
N ALA A 79 -3.27 17.32 -5.88
CA ALA A 79 -4.62 16.84 -6.13
C ALA A 79 -5.15 17.47 -7.43
N PRO A 80 -4.89 16.89 -8.60
CA PRO A 80 -5.36 17.45 -9.86
C PRO A 80 -6.89 17.33 -10.03
N GLU A 81 -7.42 18.09 -10.99
CA GLU A 81 -8.77 17.90 -11.49
C GLU A 81 -8.79 16.89 -12.64
N LEU A 82 -9.73 15.94 -12.60
CA LEU A 82 -10.01 15.05 -13.73
C LEU A 82 -11.40 15.40 -14.26
N LYS A 83 -11.46 15.75 -15.55
CA LYS A 83 -12.70 16.23 -16.18
C LYS A 83 -13.78 15.13 -16.31
N GLU A 84 -13.37 13.87 -16.32
CA GLU A 84 -14.28 12.73 -16.42
C GLU A 84 -13.76 11.57 -15.57
N THR A 85 -14.58 11.10 -14.64
CA THR A 85 -14.33 9.87 -13.89
C THR A 85 -15.49 8.91 -14.09
N GLN A 86 -15.22 7.76 -14.70
CA GLN A 86 -16.18 6.66 -14.78
C GLN A 86 -15.96 5.73 -13.57
N GLY A 87 -17.05 5.33 -12.92
CA GLY A 87 -17.01 4.40 -11.79
C GLY A 87 -18.24 4.52 -10.90
N GLN A 88 -18.71 3.39 -10.36
CA GLN A 88 -19.68 3.43 -9.26
C GLN A 88 -19.00 4.07 -8.06
N SER A 89 -19.64 5.06 -7.42
CA SER A 89 -19.15 5.62 -6.16
C SER A 89 -19.49 4.64 -5.03
N GLY A 90 -18.46 4.05 -4.43
CA GLY A 90 -18.62 3.30 -3.17
C GLY A 90 -19.00 4.22 -2.01
N ARG A 91 -19.26 3.64 -0.83
CA ARG A 91 -19.33 4.46 0.39
C ARG A 91 -17.95 5.05 0.65
N PRO A 92 -17.81 6.36 0.89
CA PRO A 92 -16.52 6.98 1.23
C PRO A 92 -16.21 6.63 2.69
N LEU A 93 -15.95 5.36 2.95
CA LEU A 93 -15.72 4.81 4.26
C LEU A 93 -14.42 4.03 4.20
N PHE A 94 -13.58 4.29 5.18
CA PHE A 94 -12.44 3.46 5.49
C PHE A 94 -12.59 2.87 6.88
N MET A 95 -12.22 1.61 7.03
CA MET A 95 -12.11 0.96 8.32
C MET A 95 -10.68 0.49 8.50
N SER A 96 -10.11 0.69 9.69
CA SER A 96 -8.73 0.29 9.97
C SER A 96 -8.61 -0.19 11.41
N GLN A 97 -7.71 -1.15 11.62
CA GLN A 97 -7.26 -1.58 12.93
C GLN A 97 -5.75 -1.31 12.99
N GLY A 98 -5.37 -0.25 13.70
CA GLY A 98 -4.03 0.31 13.66
C GLY A 98 -4.01 1.71 13.08
N GLY A 99 -2.96 2.46 13.41
CA GLY A 99 -2.76 3.79 12.87
C GLY A 99 -2.58 3.79 11.35
N PHE A 100 -2.95 4.89 10.70
CA PHE A 100 -2.90 5.04 9.25
C PHE A 100 -2.39 6.42 8.83
N ASN A 101 -1.97 6.52 7.57
CA ASN A 101 -1.58 7.78 6.94
C ASN A 101 -2.49 8.04 5.73
N VAL A 102 -3.09 9.22 5.66
CA VAL A 102 -3.86 9.67 4.50
C VAL A 102 -3.37 11.04 4.03
N ALA A 103 -3.40 11.24 2.72
CA ALA A 103 -3.35 12.54 2.10
C ALA A 103 -4.77 13.12 2.04
N LEU A 104 -4.93 14.37 2.47
CA LEU A 104 -6.16 15.13 2.41
C LEU A 104 -5.91 16.37 1.56
N ALA A 105 -6.75 16.64 0.56
CA ALA A 105 -6.60 17.84 -0.27
C ALA A 105 -7.70 18.88 0.01
N SER A 106 -7.27 20.12 0.15
CA SER A 106 -8.10 21.31 0.12
C SER A 106 -7.85 22.03 -1.22
N ILE A 107 -8.90 22.18 -2.01
CA ILE A 107 -8.78 22.65 -3.39
C ILE A 107 -8.70 24.17 -3.48
N ASN A 108 -9.49 24.87 -2.66
CA ASN A 108 -9.59 26.32 -2.63
C ASN A 108 -9.19 26.91 -1.28
N GLY A 109 -8.58 26.12 -0.39
CA GLY A 109 -8.23 26.53 0.98
C GLY A 109 -9.39 26.40 1.97
N GLU A 110 -10.47 25.72 1.58
CA GLU A 110 -11.53 25.31 2.50
C GLU A 110 -11.00 24.36 3.58
N PRO A 111 -11.62 24.33 4.77
CA PRO A 111 -11.28 23.35 5.79
C PRO A 111 -11.41 21.90 5.28
N LEU A 112 -10.52 21.04 5.77
CA LEU A 112 -10.62 19.60 5.54
C LEU A 112 -11.69 19.05 6.49
N GLU A 113 -12.76 18.52 5.93
CA GLU A 113 -13.93 18.01 6.65
C GLU A 113 -13.95 16.48 6.58
N LEU A 114 -13.92 15.84 7.74
CA LEU A 114 -13.97 14.38 7.87
C LEU A 114 -14.54 13.96 9.22
N THR A 115 -15.13 12.76 9.28
CA THR A 115 -15.61 12.14 10.51
C THR A 115 -14.71 10.95 10.85
N ILE A 116 -14.25 10.87 12.10
CA ILE A 116 -13.56 9.71 12.65
C ILE A 116 -14.43 9.05 13.71
N HIS A 117 -14.77 7.78 13.52
CA HIS A 117 -15.34 6.96 14.58
C HIS A 117 -14.18 6.21 15.27
N HIS A 118 -13.83 6.61 16.49
CA HIS A 118 -12.76 5.98 17.26
C HIS A 118 -13.28 4.86 18.17
N GLY A 119 -12.55 3.76 18.26
CA GLY A 119 -12.92 2.61 19.09
C GLY A 119 -14.04 1.75 18.50
N THR A 120 -14.07 1.57 17.18
CA THR A 120 -15.13 0.78 16.52
C THR A 120 -15.08 -0.70 16.88
N ILE A 121 -13.92 -1.23 17.28
CA ILE A 121 -13.74 -2.62 17.71
C ILE A 121 -13.65 -2.71 19.23
N TYR A 122 -12.81 -1.86 19.86
CA TYR A 122 -12.52 -1.93 21.29
C TYR A 122 -12.76 -0.59 22.00
N LYS A 123 -13.46 -0.65 23.14
CA LYS A 123 -13.93 0.55 23.87
C LYS A 123 -12.97 1.07 24.95
N ASN A 124 -12.04 0.23 25.42
CA ASN A 124 -11.18 0.54 26.57
C ASN A 124 -9.74 0.87 26.16
N PHE A 125 -9.58 1.52 25.02
CA PHE A 125 -8.28 1.97 24.50
C PHE A 125 -8.09 3.48 24.74
N PRO A 126 -6.85 3.99 24.70
CA PRO A 126 -6.60 5.41 24.77
C PRO A 126 -7.36 6.21 23.71
N ASP A 127 -7.58 7.49 23.97
CA ASP A 127 -8.06 8.44 22.97
C ASP A 127 -7.16 8.39 21.73
N GLY A 128 -7.76 8.33 20.55
CA GLY A 128 -7.02 8.30 19.29
C GLY A 128 -6.23 9.59 19.13
N LYS A 129 -5.08 9.54 18.47
CA LYS A 129 -4.24 10.72 18.25
C LYS A 129 -4.16 11.02 16.76
N TYR A 130 -4.33 12.28 16.38
CA TYR A 130 -4.02 12.70 15.02
C TYR A 130 -2.98 13.83 14.97
N THR A 131 -2.22 13.85 13.88
CA THR A 131 -1.36 14.96 13.48
C THR A 131 -1.67 15.31 12.03
N LEU A 132 -1.92 16.57 11.74
CA LEU A 132 -2.04 17.14 10.39
C LEU A 132 -0.78 17.96 10.10
N SER A 133 -0.10 17.68 8.99
CA SER A 133 1.04 18.47 8.51
C SER A 133 0.86 18.91 7.07
N ASP A 134 1.57 19.97 6.66
CA ASP A 134 1.73 20.31 5.24
C ASP A 134 2.68 19.34 4.51
N ALA A 135 2.88 19.60 3.21
CA ALA A 135 3.74 18.80 2.34
C ALA A 135 5.23 18.84 2.74
N ASP A 136 5.66 19.85 3.49
CA ASP A 136 7.03 19.99 4.00
C ASP A 136 7.20 19.36 5.39
N GLY A 137 6.12 18.79 5.94
CA GLY A 137 6.10 18.13 7.25
C GLY A 137 5.90 19.06 8.43
N LYS A 138 5.61 20.35 8.21
CA LYS A 138 5.29 21.28 9.29
C LYS A 138 3.91 20.94 9.85
N ILE A 139 3.85 20.75 11.16
CA ILE A 139 2.60 20.45 11.86
C ILE A 139 1.68 21.67 11.85
N ILE A 140 0.44 21.46 11.43
CA ILE A 140 -0.64 22.45 11.39
C ILE A 140 -1.57 22.25 12.58
N ALA A 141 -1.89 20.98 12.89
CA ALA A 141 -2.76 20.63 14.01
C ALA A 141 -2.35 19.29 14.60
N GLU A 142 -2.51 19.16 15.91
CA GLU A 142 -2.40 17.90 16.63
C GLU A 142 -3.49 17.87 17.71
N ALA A 143 -4.23 16.77 17.83
CA ALA A 143 -5.19 16.61 18.91
C ALA A 143 -5.45 15.13 19.23
N ARG A 144 -6.25 14.93 20.29
CA ARG A 144 -6.77 13.63 20.69
C ARG A 144 -8.28 13.55 20.43
N LEU A 145 -8.75 12.37 20.09
CA LEU A 145 -10.14 12.08 19.79
C LEU A 145 -10.68 11.07 20.81
N PRO A 146 -11.70 11.44 21.60
CA PRO A 146 -12.35 10.50 22.50
C PRO A 146 -13.04 9.37 21.73
N TYR A 147 -13.40 8.31 22.46
CA TYR A 147 -14.24 7.23 21.95
C TYR A 147 -15.53 7.74 21.29
N GLY A 148 -15.92 7.13 20.17
CA GLY A 148 -17.15 7.43 19.45
C GLY A 148 -16.94 8.29 18.19
N GLU A 149 -18.02 8.92 17.74
CA GLU A 149 -18.02 9.73 16.51
C GLU A 149 -17.45 11.13 16.76
N ASN A 150 -16.44 11.51 15.99
CA ASN A 150 -15.75 12.79 16.06
C ASN A 150 -15.80 13.47 14.69
N LYS A 151 -16.54 14.59 14.59
CA LYS A 151 -16.59 15.41 13.37
C LYS A 151 -15.48 16.44 13.41
N LEU A 152 -14.59 16.41 12.42
CA LEU A 152 -13.44 17.30 12.33
C LEU A 152 -13.64 18.32 11.20
N SER A 153 -13.31 19.56 11.49
CA SER A 153 -13.19 20.65 10.52
C SER A 153 -11.82 21.29 10.72
N LEU A 154 -10.83 20.82 9.95
CA LEU A 154 -9.43 21.18 10.11
C LEU A 154 -9.11 22.36 9.19
N LYS A 155 -8.88 23.54 9.77
CA LYS A 155 -8.49 24.73 9.00
C LYS A 155 -7.08 24.56 8.44
N VAL A 156 -6.90 24.99 7.20
CA VAL A 156 -5.63 24.93 6.49
C VAL A 156 -5.17 26.33 6.05
N PRO A 157 -3.85 26.59 5.98
CA PRO A 157 -3.34 27.93 5.66
C PRO A 157 -3.52 28.34 4.20
N HIS A 158 -3.55 27.37 3.27
CA HIS A 158 -3.67 27.61 1.84
C HIS A 158 -4.27 26.37 1.12
N PRO A 159 -4.67 26.49 -0.15
CA PRO A 159 -4.94 25.31 -0.99
C PRO A 159 -3.74 24.37 -1.02
N GLY A 160 -3.97 23.06 -1.06
CA GLY A 160 -2.90 22.06 -1.14
C GLY A 160 -3.26 20.68 -0.61
N VAL A 161 -2.28 19.79 -0.64
CA VAL A 161 -2.36 18.45 -0.05
C VAL A 161 -1.65 18.46 1.31
N TYR A 162 -2.30 17.85 2.29
CA TYR A 162 -1.87 17.75 3.67
C TYR A 162 -1.78 16.29 4.08
N LEU A 163 -0.85 15.98 4.98
CA LEU A 163 -0.67 14.64 5.50
C LEU A 163 -1.36 14.53 6.86
N PHE A 164 -2.31 13.62 6.95
CA PHE A 164 -3.02 13.30 8.18
C PHE A 164 -2.57 11.92 8.66
N LYS A 165 -1.92 11.88 9.81
CA LYS A 165 -1.53 10.66 10.50
C LYS A 165 -2.48 10.43 11.67
N TYR A 166 -3.03 9.24 11.75
CA TYR A 166 -3.87 8.80 12.87
C TYR A 166 -3.24 7.62 13.58
N ASP A 167 -3.34 7.60 14.90
CA ASP A 167 -3.02 6.46 15.75
C ASP A 167 -4.28 6.11 16.55
N ASP A 168 -4.88 4.97 16.23
CA ASP A 168 -6.05 4.46 16.91
C ASP A 168 -5.66 3.56 18.11
N PHE A 169 -4.36 3.35 18.38
CA PHE A 169 -3.85 2.40 19.35
C PHE A 169 -4.39 0.97 19.16
N ALA A 170 -4.73 0.57 17.93
CA ALA A 170 -5.40 -0.67 17.55
C ALA A 170 -6.84 -0.82 18.10
N ALA A 171 -7.48 0.27 18.53
CA ALA A 171 -8.86 0.28 18.99
C ALA A 171 -9.89 -0.01 17.88
N GLY A 172 -9.45 0.06 16.62
CA GLY A 172 -10.33 0.07 15.46
C GLY A 172 -10.89 1.47 15.22
N CYS A 173 -10.96 1.87 13.96
CA CYS A 173 -11.47 3.17 13.59
C CYS A 173 -12.20 3.15 12.25
N GLN A 174 -13.06 4.15 12.04
CA GLN A 174 -13.62 4.49 10.74
C GLN A 174 -13.24 5.92 10.36
N LEU A 175 -12.84 6.14 9.11
CA LEU A 175 -12.66 7.47 8.54
C LEU A 175 -13.66 7.67 7.40
N ILE A 176 -14.39 8.78 7.45
CA ILE A 176 -15.41 9.15 6.46
C ILE A 176 -15.10 10.59 6.02
N PRO A 177 -14.46 10.81 4.87
CA PRO A 177 -14.21 12.16 4.39
C PRO A 177 -15.49 12.78 3.82
N SER A 178 -15.60 14.09 3.91
CA SER A 178 -16.66 14.86 3.27
C SER A 178 -16.53 14.83 1.74
N ASP A 179 -17.61 15.24 1.06
CA ASP A 179 -17.58 15.30 -0.39
C ASP A 179 -16.58 16.31 -0.95
N LYS A 180 -16.18 17.31 -0.15
CA LYS A 180 -15.26 18.38 -0.53
C LYS A 180 -13.79 18.02 -0.29
N THR A 181 -13.52 17.04 0.58
CA THR A 181 -12.14 16.70 0.98
C THR A 181 -11.66 15.49 0.19
N LYS A 182 -10.84 15.73 -0.84
CA LYS A 182 -10.24 14.61 -1.58
C LYS A 182 -9.32 13.82 -0.64
N THR A 183 -9.44 12.50 -0.65
CA THR A 183 -8.75 11.64 0.31
C THR A 183 -8.08 10.45 -0.35
N ALA A 184 -6.80 10.23 -0.03
CA ALA A 184 -6.03 9.08 -0.48
C ALA A 184 -5.27 8.43 0.68
N PHE A 185 -5.34 7.12 0.83
CA PHE A 185 -4.44 6.37 1.69
C PHE A 185 -3.03 6.35 1.12
N ILE A 186 -2.06 6.48 2.01
CA ILE A 186 -0.64 6.34 1.71
C ILE A 186 -0.17 5.04 2.36
N PHE A 187 0.39 4.15 1.54
CA PHE A 187 1.00 2.91 2.01
C PHE A 187 2.40 2.76 1.44
N SER A 188 3.25 2.03 2.14
CA SER A 188 4.64 1.83 1.75
C SER A 188 4.92 0.37 1.51
N LYS A 189 5.87 0.12 0.61
CA LYS A 189 6.43 -1.21 0.39
C LYS A 189 6.95 -1.80 1.71
N GLY A 190 6.57 -3.05 1.98
CA GLY A 190 7.00 -3.79 3.17
C GLY A 190 6.26 -3.44 4.46
N GLU A 191 5.37 -2.44 4.45
CA GLU A 191 4.52 -2.14 5.60
C GLU A 191 3.25 -3.00 5.58
N HIS A 192 2.72 -3.26 6.77
CA HIS A 192 1.38 -3.83 6.90
C HIS A 192 0.36 -2.76 6.54
N PHE A 193 -0.58 -3.09 5.65
CA PHE A 193 -1.74 -2.28 5.33
C PHE A 193 -2.80 -2.52 6.43
N PRO A 194 -2.98 -1.56 7.36
CA PRO A 194 -3.79 -1.76 8.58
C PRO A 194 -5.29 -1.53 8.33
N VAL A 195 -5.63 -1.16 7.11
CA VAL A 195 -7.00 -0.92 6.67
C VAL A 195 -7.63 -2.27 6.40
N TYR A 196 -8.92 -2.42 6.69
CA TYR A 196 -9.74 -3.55 6.26
C TYR A 196 -11.02 -2.99 5.64
N ASN A 197 -10.94 -2.63 4.35
CA ASN A 197 -12.03 -1.93 3.69
C ASN A 197 -12.89 -2.88 2.84
N HIS A 198 -14.21 -2.88 3.03
CA HIS A 198 -15.14 -3.59 2.15
C HIS A 198 -15.74 -2.66 1.08
N ASN A 199 -15.02 -1.61 0.68
CA ASN A 199 -15.49 -0.62 -0.28
C ASN A 199 -14.57 -0.55 -1.50
N TYR A 200 -15.08 0.06 -2.56
CA TYR A 200 -14.29 0.43 -3.72
C TYR A 200 -13.22 1.45 -3.34
N LEU A 201 -11.98 1.12 -3.69
CA LEU A 201 -10.84 2.02 -3.68
C LEU A 201 -10.42 2.29 -5.12
N TYR A 202 -9.68 3.36 -5.32
CA TYR A 202 -9.24 3.75 -6.66
C TYR A 202 -7.78 4.12 -6.65
N PHE A 203 -7.10 3.93 -7.77
CA PHE A 203 -5.71 4.33 -7.94
C PHE A 203 -5.50 4.85 -9.35
N TYR A 204 -4.50 5.72 -9.52
CA TYR A 204 -4.21 6.29 -10.82
C TYR A 204 -3.11 5.49 -11.52
N VAL A 205 -3.39 4.97 -12.71
CA VAL A 205 -2.37 4.32 -13.56
C VAL A 205 -1.72 5.38 -14.42
N PRO A 206 -0.43 5.69 -14.25
CA PRO A 206 0.16 6.81 -14.95
C PRO A 206 0.33 6.59 -16.46
N LYS A 207 0.32 7.65 -17.27
CA LYS A 207 0.51 7.58 -18.73
C LYS A 207 1.84 6.91 -19.10
N GLY A 208 1.80 6.12 -20.17
CA GLY A 208 2.91 5.30 -20.65
C GLY A 208 3.12 4.00 -19.88
N THR A 209 2.33 3.72 -18.83
CA THR A 209 2.41 2.44 -18.11
C THR A 209 1.89 1.33 -19.00
N LYS A 210 2.71 0.30 -19.25
CA LYS A 210 2.35 -0.88 -20.06
C LYS A 210 2.01 -2.09 -19.22
N GLU A 211 2.60 -2.19 -18.04
CA GLU A 211 2.39 -3.27 -17.10
C GLU A 211 2.30 -2.67 -15.70
N ILE A 212 1.46 -3.21 -14.82
CA ILE A 212 1.43 -2.90 -13.40
C ILE A 212 2.00 -4.11 -12.66
N TYR A 213 2.97 -3.86 -11.80
CA TYR A 213 3.52 -4.87 -10.91
C TYR A 213 3.07 -4.60 -9.49
N LEU A 214 2.54 -5.62 -8.84
CA LEU A 214 2.10 -5.54 -7.46
C LEU A 214 2.47 -6.79 -6.65
N TYR A 215 2.50 -6.63 -5.35
CA TYR A 215 2.68 -7.69 -4.38
C TYR A 215 1.52 -7.69 -3.40
N ALA A 216 1.03 -8.89 -3.07
CA ALA A 216 -0.07 -9.10 -2.15
C ALA A 216 0.17 -10.35 -1.31
N LEU A 217 0.26 -10.20 0.01
CA LEU A 217 0.43 -11.31 0.96
C LEU A 217 -0.45 -11.08 2.20
N ARG A 218 -1.03 -12.16 2.74
CA ARG A 218 -1.85 -12.12 3.97
C ARG A 218 -3.00 -11.11 3.88
N THR A 219 -3.48 -10.90 2.66
CA THR A 219 -4.68 -10.12 2.36
C THR A 219 -5.71 -11.05 1.74
N TRP A 220 -6.96 -10.60 1.69
CA TRP A 220 -7.95 -11.25 0.83
C TRP A 220 -7.53 -11.12 -0.63
N PRO A 221 -7.93 -12.06 -1.50
CA PRO A 221 -7.73 -11.91 -2.93
C PRO A 221 -8.26 -10.56 -3.43
N ILE A 222 -7.58 -10.01 -4.41
CA ILE A 222 -7.74 -8.59 -4.76
C ILE A 222 -8.55 -8.49 -6.04
N GLY A 223 -9.65 -7.75 -6.00
CA GLY A 223 -10.35 -7.38 -7.23
C GLY A 223 -9.70 -6.13 -7.83
N ILE A 224 -9.30 -6.19 -9.09
CA ILE A 224 -8.90 -5.00 -9.85
C ILE A 224 -9.80 -4.88 -11.06
N CYS A 225 -10.35 -3.69 -11.27
CA CYS A 225 -11.24 -3.38 -12.37
C CYS A 225 -10.70 -2.20 -13.19
N MET A 226 -10.63 -2.41 -14.50
CA MET A 226 -10.21 -1.42 -15.47
C MET A 226 -11.26 -0.30 -15.62
N PRO A 227 -10.90 0.85 -16.19
CA PRO A 227 -11.84 1.97 -16.39
C PRO A 227 -13.08 1.62 -17.22
N ASP A 228 -13.00 0.59 -18.07
CA ASP A 228 -14.10 0.10 -18.90
C ASP A 228 -15.05 -0.89 -18.18
N GLY A 229 -14.79 -1.19 -16.90
CA GLY A 229 -15.58 -2.14 -16.10
C GLY A 229 -15.09 -3.59 -16.15
N THR A 230 -14.00 -3.88 -16.87
CA THR A 230 -13.46 -5.24 -16.96
C THR A 230 -12.68 -5.62 -15.71
N TRP A 231 -13.10 -6.71 -15.07
CA TRP A 231 -12.42 -7.31 -13.91
C TRP A 231 -11.24 -8.20 -14.33
N LEU A 232 -10.15 -8.10 -13.57
CA LEU A 232 -8.92 -8.85 -13.76
C LEU A 232 -8.78 -10.02 -12.78
N GLY A 233 -7.96 -11.01 -13.16
CA GLY A 233 -7.63 -12.17 -12.33
C GLY A 233 -8.31 -13.47 -12.76
N GLU A 234 -8.31 -14.47 -11.90
CA GLU A 234 -8.95 -15.77 -12.16
C GLU A 234 -10.47 -15.67 -11.98
N ASP A 235 -11.23 -16.51 -12.69
CA ASP A 235 -12.68 -16.66 -12.49
C ASP A 235 -12.96 -17.40 -11.18
N LYS A 236 -12.75 -16.65 -10.10
CA LYS A 236 -12.89 -17.06 -8.71
C LYS A 236 -13.62 -15.94 -8.00
N PRO A 237 -14.96 -15.97 -8.00
CA PRO A 237 -15.73 -14.92 -7.39
C PRO A 237 -15.47 -14.92 -5.89
N ILE A 238 -15.04 -13.77 -5.38
CA ILE A 238 -14.88 -13.52 -3.96
C ILE A 238 -15.76 -12.32 -3.62
N TYR A 239 -16.69 -12.56 -2.69
CA TYR A 239 -17.79 -11.66 -2.38
C TYR A 239 -18.58 -11.23 -3.63
N HIS A 240 -18.44 -9.97 -4.05
CA HIS A 240 -19.28 -9.29 -5.05
C HIS A 240 -18.61 -9.11 -6.41
N HIS A 241 -17.40 -9.64 -6.64
CA HIS A 241 -16.66 -9.44 -7.89
C HIS A 241 -16.40 -10.76 -8.61
N PRO A 242 -16.53 -10.79 -9.95
CA PRO A 242 -16.46 -12.03 -10.71
C PRO A 242 -15.04 -12.59 -10.83
N ARG A 243 -14.00 -11.75 -10.65
CA ARG A 243 -12.60 -12.14 -10.82
C ARG A 243 -11.70 -11.52 -9.76
N SER A 244 -10.66 -12.26 -9.37
CA SER A 244 -9.71 -11.85 -8.32
C SER A 244 -8.28 -12.31 -8.58
N LEU A 245 -7.32 -11.52 -8.09
CA LEU A 245 -5.91 -11.84 -8.05
C LEU A 245 -5.58 -12.52 -6.71
N LYS A 246 -4.70 -13.52 -6.76
CA LYS A 246 -4.23 -14.22 -5.56
C LYS A 246 -3.43 -13.28 -4.65
N ALA A 247 -3.50 -13.57 -3.35
CA ALA A 247 -2.84 -12.83 -2.29
C ALA A 247 -1.91 -13.75 -1.45
N ASP A 248 -1.21 -14.64 -2.14
CA ASP A 248 -0.37 -15.70 -1.59
C ASP A 248 1.12 -15.30 -1.44
N GLY A 249 1.46 -14.04 -1.71
CA GLY A 249 2.82 -13.54 -1.73
C GLY A 249 3.56 -13.74 -3.04
N SER A 250 2.85 -14.14 -4.11
CA SER A 250 3.40 -14.07 -5.46
C SER A 250 3.43 -12.62 -5.98
N TYR A 251 4.44 -12.33 -6.80
CA TYR A 251 4.46 -11.09 -7.59
C TYR A 251 3.44 -11.22 -8.71
N GLN A 252 2.61 -10.20 -8.86
CA GLN A 252 1.56 -10.16 -9.88
C GLN A 252 1.95 -9.15 -10.96
N LYS A 253 1.78 -9.55 -12.21
CA LYS A 253 1.94 -8.69 -13.38
C LYS A 253 0.58 -8.53 -14.06
N ILE A 254 0.20 -7.29 -14.33
CA ILE A 254 -1.05 -6.93 -15.01
C ILE A 254 -0.69 -6.15 -16.26
N GLU A 255 -1.12 -6.62 -17.43
CA GLU A 255 -1.02 -5.85 -18.66
C GLU A 255 -1.96 -4.63 -18.61
N VAL A 256 -1.49 -3.48 -19.08
CA VAL A 256 -2.26 -2.25 -19.25
C VAL A 256 -2.57 -2.10 -20.73
N PRO A 257 -3.82 -2.37 -21.16
CA PRO A 257 -4.20 -2.22 -22.56
C PRO A 257 -3.99 -0.80 -23.08
N GLU A 258 -3.83 -0.66 -24.39
CA GLU A 258 -3.68 0.63 -25.03
C GLU A 258 -4.84 1.59 -24.66
N GLY A 259 -4.49 2.79 -24.23
CA GLY A 259 -5.46 3.81 -23.82
C GLY A 259 -6.10 3.58 -22.46
N MET A 260 -5.67 2.58 -21.69
CA MET A 260 -6.11 2.37 -20.29
C MET A 260 -5.15 2.98 -19.26
N ASP A 261 -3.97 3.42 -19.70
CA ASP A 261 -3.06 4.25 -18.93
C ASP A 261 -3.56 5.70 -18.85
N GLY A 262 -3.04 6.46 -17.88
CA GLY A 262 -3.46 7.82 -17.60
C GLY A 262 -4.87 7.95 -17.03
N LYS A 263 -5.45 6.85 -16.53
CA LYS A 263 -6.83 6.76 -16.03
C LYS A 263 -6.87 6.24 -14.60
N VAL A 264 -8.02 6.43 -13.96
CA VAL A 264 -8.31 5.90 -12.63
C VAL A 264 -8.83 4.47 -12.76
N TRP A 265 -8.15 3.56 -12.09
CA TRP A 265 -8.52 2.16 -11.97
C TRP A 265 -9.14 1.91 -10.60
N THR A 266 -9.88 0.82 -10.50
CA THR A 266 -10.57 0.46 -9.27
C THR A 266 -9.88 -0.75 -8.64
N CYS A 267 -9.65 -0.68 -7.33
CA CYS A 267 -9.20 -1.78 -6.49
C CYS A 267 -10.30 -2.05 -5.47
N VAL A 268 -10.67 -3.31 -5.28
CA VAL A 268 -11.72 -3.70 -4.34
C VAL A 268 -11.28 -4.86 -3.50
N ASP A 269 -12.17 -5.15 -2.55
CA ASP A 269 -12.08 -6.18 -1.53
C ASP A 269 -11.30 -5.72 -0.29
N MET A 270 -11.28 -6.59 0.72
CA MET A 270 -10.65 -6.42 2.01
C MET A 270 -9.12 -6.45 1.86
N LEU A 271 -8.58 -5.37 1.30
CA LEU A 271 -7.16 -5.07 1.36
C LEU A 271 -6.78 -4.96 2.82
N SER A 272 -5.93 -5.88 3.26
CA SER A 272 -5.28 -5.93 4.58
C SER A 272 -3.87 -6.49 4.37
N GLY A 273 -3.16 -6.94 5.40
CA GLY A 273 -1.90 -7.68 5.17
C GLY A 273 -0.80 -6.82 4.55
N SER A 274 -0.14 -7.29 3.50
CA SER A 274 0.87 -6.54 2.75
C SER A 274 0.41 -6.39 1.31
N PHE A 275 0.21 -5.14 0.88
CA PHE A 275 -0.20 -4.80 -0.46
C PHE A 275 0.57 -3.57 -0.93
N TYR A 276 1.23 -3.66 -2.08
CA TYR A 276 1.88 -2.49 -2.71
C TYR A 276 2.16 -2.69 -4.20
N PHE A 277 2.19 -1.58 -4.92
CA PHE A 277 2.64 -1.46 -6.30
C PHE A 277 4.14 -1.16 -6.35
N PHE A 278 4.80 -1.65 -7.39
CA PHE A 278 6.22 -1.36 -7.65
C PHE A 278 6.44 -0.21 -8.63
N ASN A 279 5.48 0.03 -9.54
CA ASN A 279 5.67 0.98 -10.65
C ASN A 279 4.49 1.94 -10.87
N VAL A 280 3.54 1.94 -9.93
CA VAL A 280 2.40 2.85 -9.82
C VAL A 280 2.44 3.48 -8.42
N PRO A 281 1.99 4.73 -8.21
CA PRO A 281 1.99 5.32 -6.88
C PRO A 281 1.20 4.48 -5.87
N ASN A 282 1.77 4.28 -4.68
CA ASN A 282 1.12 3.59 -3.57
C ASN A 282 0.11 4.50 -2.87
N LEU A 283 -0.92 4.88 -3.63
CA LEU A 283 -2.00 5.76 -3.21
C LEU A 283 -3.35 5.14 -3.59
N LEU A 284 -4.27 5.06 -2.61
CA LEU A 284 -5.62 4.52 -2.80
C LEU A 284 -6.68 5.55 -2.39
N PHE A 285 -7.50 6.00 -3.33
CA PHE A 285 -8.54 7.01 -3.16
C PHE A 285 -9.85 6.36 -2.68
N VAL A 286 -10.66 7.11 -1.92
CA VAL A 286 -12.05 6.67 -1.56
C VAL A 286 -13.04 6.79 -2.70
N ARG A 287 -12.73 7.64 -3.69
CA ARG A 287 -13.64 8.05 -4.75
C ARG A 287 -12.85 8.23 -6.04
N PRO A 288 -13.45 7.99 -7.22
CA PRO A 288 -12.70 8.06 -8.46
C PRO A 288 -12.25 9.51 -8.79
N GLN A 289 -12.95 10.53 -8.28
CA GLN A 289 -12.57 11.95 -8.39
C GLN A 289 -11.52 12.43 -7.38
N ASP A 290 -11.20 11.62 -6.37
CA ASP A 290 -10.28 11.97 -5.28
C ASP A 290 -8.81 11.78 -5.65
N ILE A 291 -8.47 11.99 -6.92
CA ILE A 291 -7.13 11.80 -7.44
C ILE A 291 -6.16 12.67 -6.67
N ILE A 292 -5.22 12.01 -5.99
CA ILE A 292 -4.04 12.58 -5.39
C ILE A 292 -2.86 11.78 -5.93
N VAL A 293 -1.87 12.45 -6.51
CA VAL A 293 -0.72 11.80 -7.13
C VAL A 293 0.56 12.56 -6.79
N PRO A 294 1.73 11.92 -6.93
CA PRO A 294 3.00 12.63 -6.91
C PRO A 294 3.04 13.76 -7.95
N GLU A 295 3.65 14.89 -7.60
CA GLU A 295 3.71 16.09 -8.45
C GLU A 295 4.31 15.80 -9.83
N GLU A 296 5.35 14.97 -9.90
CA GLU A 296 5.99 14.57 -11.15
C GLU A 296 5.09 13.72 -12.03
N VAL A 297 4.21 12.91 -11.45
CA VAL A 297 3.21 12.13 -12.21
C VAL A 297 2.19 13.08 -12.82
N ALA A 298 1.67 14.03 -12.04
CA ALA A 298 0.72 15.02 -12.55
C ALA A 298 1.31 15.86 -13.68
N LYS A 299 2.57 16.34 -13.51
CA LYS A 299 3.28 17.12 -14.53
C LYS A 299 3.50 16.33 -15.81
N ARG A 300 4.03 15.11 -15.70
CA ARG A 300 4.30 14.25 -16.86
C ARG A 300 3.04 13.91 -17.63
N ASP A 301 1.95 13.66 -16.92
CA ASP A 301 0.71 13.18 -17.53
C ASP A 301 -0.20 14.34 -17.98
N GLY A 302 0.21 15.59 -17.75
CA GLY A 302 -0.53 16.80 -18.14
C GLY A 302 -1.83 16.99 -17.35
N LEU A 303 -1.85 16.54 -16.09
CA LEU A 303 -3.01 16.70 -15.22
C LEU A 303 -3.12 18.16 -14.77
N ILE A 304 -4.34 18.70 -14.82
CA ILE A 304 -4.59 20.11 -14.49
C ILE A 304 -4.41 20.27 -12.97
N LEU A 305 -3.33 20.95 -12.59
CA LEU A 305 -3.12 21.39 -11.22
C LEU A 305 -4.01 22.61 -10.97
N PHE A 306 -4.62 22.68 -9.79
CA PHE A 306 -5.33 23.89 -9.40
C PHE A 306 -4.39 25.10 -9.46
N PRO A 307 -4.81 26.23 -10.05
CA PRO A 307 -4.02 27.44 -9.97
C PRO A 307 -3.91 27.82 -8.50
N VAL A 308 -2.70 27.78 -7.96
CA VAL A 308 -2.41 28.48 -6.71
C VAL A 308 -2.73 29.94 -6.98
N LYS A 309 -3.86 30.45 -6.46
CA LYS A 309 -4.15 31.88 -6.47
C LYS A 309 -3.01 32.58 -5.73
N GLY A 310 -2.00 33.04 -6.48
CA GLY A 310 -0.75 33.57 -5.95
C GLY A 310 0.44 33.52 -6.91
N SER A 311 0.47 32.63 -7.91
CA SER A 311 1.50 32.68 -8.95
C SER A 311 1.02 33.54 -10.12
N THR A 312 1.27 34.83 -10.06
CA THR A 312 1.21 35.71 -11.23
C THR A 312 2.26 35.24 -12.25
N GLU A 313 1.85 34.54 -13.29
CA GLU A 313 2.64 34.47 -14.53
C GLU A 313 2.71 35.88 -15.12
N PRO A 314 3.90 36.39 -15.49
CA PRO A 314 3.99 37.67 -16.16
C PRO A 314 3.37 37.55 -17.55
N ALA A 315 2.38 38.41 -17.82
CA ALA A 315 1.73 38.53 -19.10
C ALA A 315 2.76 38.52 -20.25
N ARG A 316 2.62 37.56 -21.16
CA ARG A 316 3.30 37.58 -22.46
C ARG A 316 2.92 38.89 -23.15
N LYS A 317 3.87 39.83 -23.20
CA LYS A 317 3.77 40.99 -24.09
C LYS A 317 3.81 40.48 -25.53
N GLU A 318 2.66 40.50 -26.21
CA GLU A 318 2.63 40.48 -27.65
C GLU A 318 3.37 41.71 -28.17
N LYS A 319 4.48 41.48 -28.88
CA LYS A 319 5.11 42.51 -29.69
C LYS A 319 4.25 42.66 -30.95
N ARG A 320 3.60 43.82 -31.08
CA ARG A 320 3.28 44.41 -32.39
C ARG A 320 4.52 45.09 -32.94
#